data_AF-A0A9E0V9T7-F1
#
_entry.id   AF-A0A9E0V9T7-F1
#
_cell.length_a   1.000
_cell.length_b   1.000
_cell.length_c   1.000
_cell.angle_alpha   90.00
_cell.angle_beta   90.00
_cell.angle_gamma   90.00
#
_symmetry.space_group_name_H-M   'P 1'
#
loop_
_entity.id
_entity.type
_entity.pdbx_description
1 polymer ?
#
loop_
_entity_poly.entity_id
_entity_poly.type
_entity_poly.pdbx_seq_one_letter_code
_entity_poly.pdbx_strand_id
1 'polypeptide(L)'
;MEDEEKQELIPKKQSLFPLSAEDIVDNALQNLDETQARRVTEKAADEIVRLAVEKRKAEYRNAAAQEEMHNLINNADLLDRRVGDFKINSTFETASGTTNVEIRKSRLTPVNLIVGGVGLLIVILLIVLLLLK
;
A
#
# COMPACT_ATOMS: atom_id res chain seq x y z
N MET A 1 -13.23 25.12 71.43
CA MET A 1 -14.39 24.34 71.00
C MET A 1 -14.81 24.93 69.66
N GLU A 2 -13.96 24.95 68.62
CA GLU A 2 -13.30 23.81 67.95
C GLU A 2 -14.31 22.71 67.67
N ASP A 3 -14.68 22.57 66.40
CA ASP A 3 -14.81 21.28 65.69
C ASP A 3 -15.08 21.58 64.21
N GLU A 4 -13.99 21.73 63.46
CA GLU A 4 -13.98 21.69 62.00
C GLU A 4 -14.27 20.25 61.54
N GLU A 5 -15.45 20.02 60.99
CA GLU A 5 -15.79 18.77 60.30
C GLU A 5 -14.90 18.61 59.06
N LYS A 6 -13.80 17.87 59.24
CA LYS A 6 -12.94 17.36 58.16
C LYS A 6 -13.76 16.39 57.31
N GLN A 7 -14.33 16.87 56.22
CA GLN A 7 -14.76 16.01 55.12
C GLN A 7 -13.55 15.25 54.61
N GLU A 8 -13.47 13.96 54.91
CA GLU A 8 -12.54 13.02 54.28
C GLU A 8 -12.81 13.01 52.78
N LEU A 9 -12.05 13.80 52.04
CA LEU A 9 -11.93 13.74 50.60
C LEU A 9 -11.24 12.42 50.25
N ILE A 10 -12.03 11.37 50.04
CA ILE A 10 -11.54 10.11 49.50
C ILE A 10 -10.96 10.42 48.11
N PRO A 11 -9.65 10.21 47.86
CA PRO A 11 -9.08 10.51 46.56
C PRO A 11 -9.69 9.56 45.52
N LYS A 12 -10.38 10.12 44.52
CA LYS A 12 -10.81 9.36 43.34
C LYS A 12 -9.56 8.72 42.73
N LYS A 13 -9.51 7.39 42.73
CA LYS A 13 -8.44 6.61 42.13
C LYS A 13 -8.26 7.06 40.67
N GLN A 14 -7.25 7.89 40.42
CA GLN A 14 -6.77 8.15 39.07
C GLN A 14 -6.14 6.84 38.58
N SER A 15 -6.85 6.14 37.70
CA SER A 15 -6.29 5.00 36.97
C SER A 15 -5.02 5.47 36.25
N LEU A 16 -3.89 4.87 36.59
CA LEU A 16 -2.57 5.17 36.01
C LEU A 16 -2.37 4.54 34.62
N PHE A 17 -3.41 3.93 34.07
CA PHE A 17 -3.43 3.40 32.71
C PHE A 17 -4.43 4.20 31.87
N PRO A 18 -4.06 4.61 30.64
CA PRO A 18 -5.03 5.19 29.73
C PRO A 18 -6.16 4.17 29.52
N LEU A 19 -7.40 4.58 29.79
CA LEU A 19 -8.57 3.76 29.54
C LEU A 19 -8.55 3.30 28.08
N SER A 20 -8.76 2.01 27.83
CA SER A 20 -8.85 1.51 26.46
C SER A 20 -10.06 2.14 25.77
N ALA A 21 -10.01 2.29 24.45
CA ALA A 21 -11.17 2.74 23.68
C ALA A 21 -12.39 1.84 23.94
N GLU A 22 -12.16 0.53 24.06
CA GLU A 22 -13.19 -0.45 24.46
C GLU A 22 -13.76 -0.17 25.85
N ASP A 23 -12.94 0.12 26.86
CA ASP A 23 -13.40 0.37 28.24
C ASP A 23 -14.29 1.63 28.33
N ILE A 24 -13.97 2.65 27.52
CA ILE A 24 -14.76 3.90 27.43
C ILE A 24 -16.10 3.63 26.77
N VAL A 25 -16.12 2.81 25.71
CA VAL A 25 -17.34 2.45 24.98
C VAL A 25 -18.25 1.60 25.85
N ASP A 26 -17.72 0.58 26.53
CA ASP A 26 -18.52 -0.32 27.38
C ASP A 26 -19.15 0.42 28.55
N ASN A 27 -18.42 1.35 29.17
CA ASN A 27 -18.94 2.19 30.25
C ASN A 27 -20.00 3.18 29.73
N ALA A 28 -19.80 3.75 28.54
CA ALA A 28 -20.78 4.62 27.90
C ALA A 28 -22.07 3.86 27.54
N LEU A 29 -21.97 2.61 27.07
CA LEU A 29 -23.10 1.76 26.71
C LEU A 29 -23.91 1.29 27.92
N GLN A 30 -23.25 1.01 29.06
CA GLN A 30 -23.93 0.58 30.30
C GLN A 30 -24.74 1.68 30.99
N ASN A 31 -24.44 2.95 30.71
CA ASN A 31 -25.11 4.11 31.30
C ASN A 31 -26.13 4.77 30.37
N LEU A 32 -26.50 4.13 29.26
CA LEU A 32 -27.50 4.66 28.34
C LEU A 32 -28.92 4.50 28.89
N ASP A 33 -29.69 5.58 28.84
CA ASP A 33 -31.14 5.53 28.97
C ASP A 33 -31.79 4.83 27.75
N GLU A 34 -33.02 4.32 27.89
CA GLU A 34 -33.73 3.54 26.87
C GLU A 34 -33.86 4.31 25.53
N THR A 35 -34.01 5.64 25.60
CA THR A 35 -34.03 6.52 24.43
C THR A 35 -32.67 6.75 23.78
N GLN A 36 -31.58 6.64 24.55
CA GLN A 36 -30.21 6.79 24.06
C GLN A 36 -29.71 5.47 23.45
N ALA A 37 -30.03 4.34 24.09
CA ALA A 37 -29.76 3.01 23.55
C ALA A 37 -30.38 2.82 22.16
N ARG A 38 -31.64 3.27 21.98
CA ARG A 38 -32.32 3.21 20.67
C ARG A 38 -31.62 4.05 19.60
N ARG A 39 -31.18 5.26 19.93
CA ARG A 39 -30.42 6.14 18.99
C ARG A 39 -29.04 5.60 18.64
N VAL A 40 -28.32 5.03 19.61
CA VAL A 40 -27.02 4.41 19.37
C VAL A 40 -27.18 3.17 18.50
N THR A 41 -28.21 2.36 18.74
CA THR A 41 -28.52 1.17 17.93
C THR A 41 -28.86 1.56 16.49
N GLU A 42 -29.67 2.61 16.30
CA GLU A 42 -30.01 3.12 14.97
C GLU A 42 -28.76 3.60 14.21
N LYS A 43 -27.90 4.38 14.87
CA LYS A 43 -26.65 4.87 14.29
C LYS A 43 -25.65 3.74 14.01
N ALA A 44 -25.57 2.75 14.88
CA ALA A 44 -24.73 1.58 14.68
C ALA A 44 -25.23 0.73 13.50
N ALA A 45 -26.54 0.58 13.34
CA ALA A 45 -27.12 -0.13 12.20
C ALA A 45 -26.79 0.58 10.88
N ASP A 46 -26.93 1.89 10.82
CA ASP A 46 -26.55 2.69 9.64
C ASP A 46 -25.06 2.56 9.31
N GLU A 47 -24.20 2.65 10.33
CA GLU A 47 -22.76 2.53 10.18
C GLU A 47 -22.33 1.12 9.73
N ILE A 48 -22.96 0.07 10.23
CA ILE A 48 -22.72 -1.32 9.78
C ILE A 48 -23.08 -1.47 8.30
N VAL A 49 -24.22 -0.92 7.87
CA VAL A 49 -24.62 -0.96 6.45
C VAL A 49 -23.62 -0.22 5.59
N ARG A 50 -23.19 0.98 6.02
CA ARG A 50 -22.15 1.77 5.34
C ARG A 50 -20.86 0.98 5.20
N LEU A 51 -20.39 0.38 6.29
CA LEU A 51 -19.15 -0.41 6.32
C LEU A 51 -19.25 -1.65 5.41
N ALA A 52 -20.41 -2.31 5.37
CA ALA A 52 -20.64 -3.45 4.48
C ALA A 52 -20.59 -3.05 2.99
N VAL A 53 -21.16 -1.89 2.65
CA VAL A 53 -21.08 -1.34 1.29
C VAL A 53 -19.65 -0.98 0.91
N GLU A 54 -18.92 -0.31 1.80
CA GLU A 54 -17.52 0.06 1.58
C GLU A 54 -16.63 -1.17 1.44
N LYS A 55 -16.81 -2.19 2.29
CA LYS A 55 -16.12 -3.47 2.19
C LYS A 55 -16.37 -4.14 0.84
N ARG A 56 -17.64 -4.23 0.41
CA ARG A 56 -17.98 -4.84 -0.88
C ARG A 56 -17.39 -4.08 -2.06
N LYS A 57 -17.36 -2.74 -1.98
CA LYS A 57 -16.72 -1.89 -2.99
C LYS A 57 -15.21 -2.10 -3.03
N ALA A 58 -14.56 -2.21 -1.86
CA ALA A 58 -13.13 -2.48 -1.76
C ALA A 58 -12.77 -3.88 -2.30
N GLU A 59 -13.57 -4.90 -1.98
CA GLU A 59 -13.40 -6.26 -2.50
C GLU A 59 -13.53 -6.29 -4.03
N TYR A 60 -14.53 -5.61 -4.59
CA TYR A 60 -14.72 -5.52 -6.04
C TYR A 60 -13.52 -4.85 -6.73
N ARG A 61 -13.05 -3.72 -6.20
CA ARG A 61 -11.85 -3.04 -6.72
C ARG A 61 -10.62 -3.95 -6.67
N ASN A 62 -10.44 -4.66 -5.56
CA ASN A 62 -9.31 -5.57 -5.39
C ASN A 62 -9.37 -6.74 -6.40
N ALA A 63 -10.55 -7.32 -6.61
CA ALA A 63 -10.74 -8.39 -7.59
C ALA A 63 -10.45 -7.91 -9.02
N ALA A 64 -10.96 -6.73 -9.39
CA ALA A 64 -10.67 -6.12 -10.69
C ALA A 64 -9.16 -5.86 -10.87
N ALA A 65 -8.50 -5.27 -9.87
CA ALA A 65 -7.06 -5.03 -9.91
C ALA A 65 -6.25 -6.33 -10.03
N GLN A 66 -6.68 -7.42 -9.38
CA GLN A 66 -6.05 -8.73 -9.51
C GLN A 66 -6.14 -9.28 -10.94
N GLU A 67 -7.30 -9.14 -11.58
CA GLU A 67 -7.50 -9.55 -12.97
C GLU A 67 -6.62 -8.72 -13.93
N GLU A 68 -6.58 -7.40 -13.75
CA GLU A 68 -5.73 -6.52 -14.56
C GLU A 68 -4.25 -6.82 -14.37
N MET A 69 -3.81 -7.08 -13.14
CA MET A 69 -2.44 -7.50 -12.83
C MET A 69 -2.11 -8.85 -13.49
N HIS A 70 -3.03 -9.81 -13.46
CA HIS A 70 -2.85 -11.10 -14.12
C HIS A 70 -2.68 -10.93 -15.64
N ASN A 71 -3.50 -10.07 -16.25
CA ASN A 71 -3.40 -9.75 -17.67
C ASN A 71 -2.09 -9.04 -18.02
N LEU A 72 -1.62 -8.12 -17.17
CA LEU A 72 -0.32 -7.47 -17.34
C LEU A 72 0.82 -8.48 -17.35
N ILE A 73 0.82 -9.45 -16.42
CA ILE A 73 1.84 -10.51 -16.34
C ILE A 73 1.84 -11.36 -17.60
N ASN A 74 0.66 -11.78 -18.07
CA ASN A 74 0.53 -12.59 -19.29
C ASN A 74 1.04 -11.82 -20.52
N ASN A 75 0.71 -10.53 -20.63
CA ASN A 75 1.21 -9.68 -21.71
C ASN A 75 2.73 -9.46 -21.63
N ALA A 76 3.27 -9.30 -20.42
CA ALA A 76 4.71 -9.19 -20.21
C ALA A 76 5.44 -10.48 -20.61
N ASP A 77 4.90 -11.66 -20.31
CA ASP A 77 5.48 -12.94 -20.74
C ASP A 77 5.45 -13.11 -22.27
N LEU A 78 4.35 -12.70 -22.92
CA LEU A 78 4.28 -12.71 -24.39
C LEU A 78 5.32 -11.79 -25.04
N LEU A 79 5.51 -10.59 -24.48
CA LEU A 79 6.53 -9.65 -24.93
C LEU A 79 7.94 -10.16 -24.62
N ASP A 80 8.15 -10.82 -23.50
CA ASP A 80 9.42 -11.45 -23.13
C ASP A 80 9.89 -12.46 -24.18
N ARG A 81 8.96 -13.26 -24.69
CA ARG A 81 9.24 -14.30 -25.69
C ARG A 81 9.42 -13.75 -27.10
N ARG A 82 8.71 -12.68 -27.47
CA ARG A 82 8.65 -12.19 -28.86
C ARG A 82 9.50 -10.97 -29.15
N VAL A 83 9.76 -10.12 -28.16
CA VAL A 83 10.40 -8.82 -28.35
C VAL A 83 11.70 -8.75 -27.55
N GLY A 84 12.75 -8.18 -28.17
CA GLY A 84 14.08 -8.09 -27.55
C GLY A 84 14.11 -7.14 -26.37
N ASP A 85 13.56 -5.93 -26.55
CA ASP A 85 13.54 -4.84 -25.58
C ASP A 85 12.11 -4.32 -25.42
N PHE A 86 11.66 -4.13 -24.18
CA PHE A 86 10.36 -3.52 -23.90
C PHE A 86 10.31 -2.88 -22.51
N LYS A 87 9.36 -1.96 -22.35
CA LYS A 87 9.00 -1.33 -21.08
C LYS A 87 7.47 -1.25 -21.00
N ILE A 88 6.90 -1.71 -19.89
CA ILE A 88 5.48 -1.63 -19.59
C ILE A 88 5.32 -0.86 -18.28
N ASN A 89 4.44 0.14 -18.29
CA ASN A 89 4.06 0.91 -17.10
C ASN A 89 2.57 0.70 -16.85
N SER A 90 2.20 0.40 -15.61
CA SER A 90 0.78 0.24 -15.23
C SER A 90 0.55 0.69 -13.80
N THR A 91 -0.64 1.22 -13.55
CA THR A 91 -1.08 1.71 -12.24
C THR A 91 -2.34 0.97 -11.86
N PHE A 92 -2.36 0.37 -10.67
CA PHE A 92 -3.48 -0.42 -10.16
C PHE A 92 -4.06 0.19 -8.89
N GLU A 93 -5.38 0.22 -8.77
CA GLU A 93 -6.08 0.60 -7.54
C GLU A 93 -6.42 -0.64 -6.71
N THR A 94 -5.67 -0.86 -5.62
CA THR A 94 -5.87 -1.97 -4.70
C THR A 94 -6.60 -1.51 -3.43
N ALA A 95 -7.03 -2.46 -2.59
CA ALA A 95 -7.67 -2.14 -1.31
C ALA A 95 -6.79 -1.29 -0.37
N SER A 96 -5.46 -1.34 -0.51
CA SER A 96 -4.50 -0.53 0.28
C SER A 96 -4.12 0.80 -0.39
N GLY A 97 -4.61 1.11 -1.59
CA GLY A 97 -4.27 2.31 -2.34
C GLY A 97 -3.75 2.04 -3.75
N THR A 98 -3.01 2.99 -4.32
CA THR A 98 -2.50 2.90 -5.70
C THR A 98 -1.13 2.23 -5.75
N THR A 99 -0.95 1.29 -6.67
CA THR A 99 0.32 0.58 -6.91
C THR A 99 0.79 0.82 -8.33
N ASN A 100 2.01 1.34 -8.48
CA ASN A 100 2.64 1.53 -9.79
C ASN A 100 3.60 0.37 -10.06
N VAL A 101 3.44 -0.28 -11.21
CA VAL A 101 4.26 -1.41 -11.66
C VAL A 101 4.95 -1.02 -12.96
N GLU A 102 6.29 -1.14 -12.97
CA GLU A 102 7.12 -0.99 -14.17
C GLU A 102 7.82 -2.33 -14.45
N ILE A 103 7.65 -2.85 -15.67
CA ILE A 103 8.31 -4.07 -16.15
C ILE A 103 9.20 -3.68 -17.33
N ARG A 104 10.51 -3.95 -17.24
CA ARG A 104 11.46 -3.60 -18.29
C ARG A 104 12.37 -4.78 -18.63
N LYS A 105 12.56 -5.01 -19.92
CA LYS A 105 13.60 -5.89 -20.49
C LYS A 105 14.50 -5.07 -21.41
N SER A 106 15.80 -5.23 -21.25
CA SER A 106 16.80 -4.64 -22.14
C SER A 106 17.88 -5.67 -22.41
N ARG A 107 17.98 -6.13 -23.66
CA ARG A 107 19.05 -6.99 -24.17
C ARG A 107 20.16 -6.10 -24.72
N LEU A 108 21.32 -6.11 -24.07
CA LEU A 108 22.55 -5.72 -24.73
C LEU A 108 22.86 -6.80 -25.79
N THR A 109 22.50 -6.54 -27.04
CA THR A 109 22.75 -7.47 -28.13
C THR A 109 24.26 -7.69 -28.27
N PRO A 110 24.78 -8.94 -28.23
CA PRO A 110 26.22 -9.21 -28.33
C PRO A 110 26.84 -8.67 -29.62
N VAL A 111 26.03 -8.47 -30.67
CA VAL A 111 26.43 -7.81 -31.92
C VAL A 111 26.92 -6.38 -31.70
N ASN A 112 26.26 -5.59 -30.84
CA ASN A 112 26.70 -4.21 -30.55
C ASN A 112 28.04 -4.19 -29.80
N LEU A 113 28.28 -5.22 -28.98
CA LEU A 113 29.52 -5.39 -28.23
C LEU A 113 30.68 -5.81 -29.16
N ILE A 114 30.41 -6.68 -30.14
CA ILE A 114 31.37 -7.10 -31.17
C ILE A 114 31.71 -5.94 -32.11
N VAL A 115 30.71 -5.18 -32.60
CA VAL A 115 30.95 -4.04 -33.50
C VAL A 115 31.80 -2.96 -32.80
N GLY A 116 31.52 -2.67 -31.52
CA GLY A 116 32.36 -1.78 -30.72
C GLY A 116 33.79 -2.30 -30.55
N GLY A 117 33.95 -3.60 -30.24
CA GLY A 117 35.26 -4.23 -30.05
C GLY A 117 36.13 -4.28 -31.32
N VAL A 118 35.54 -4.68 -32.45
CA VAL A 118 36.25 -4.74 -33.75
C VAL A 118 36.60 -3.35 -34.24
N GLY A 119 35.68 -2.38 -34.11
CA GLY A 119 35.95 -0.98 -34.44
C GLY A 119 37.13 -0.41 -33.66
N LEU A 120 37.19 -0.67 -32.34
CA LEU A 120 38.29 -0.22 -31.49
C LEU A 120 39.63 -0.87 -31.88
N LEU A 121 39.62 -2.17 -32.19
CA LEU A 121 40.83 -2.89 -32.63
C LEU A 121 41.41 -2.31 -33.92
N ILE A 122 40.58 -1.98 -34.90
CA ILE A 122 41.01 -1.37 -36.16
C ILE A 122 41.63 0.01 -35.90
N VAL A 123 41.00 0.83 -35.05
CA VAL A 123 41.52 2.16 -34.70
C VAL A 123 42.88 2.06 -34.00
N ILE A 124 43.02 1.14 -33.03
CA ILE A 124 44.30 0.90 -32.36
C ILE A 124 45.37 0.46 -33.36
N LEU A 125 45.03 -0.46 -34.26
CA LEU A 125 45.96 -0.98 -35.27
C LEU A 125 46.43 0.13 -36.23
N LEU A 126 45.51 1.03 -36.65
CA LEU A 126 45.84 2.19 -37.47
C LEU A 126 46.76 3.18 -36.73
N ILE A 127 46.50 3.46 -35.45
CA ILE A 127 47.35 4.33 -34.64
C ILE A 127 48.76 3.75 -34.51
N VAL A 128 48.87 2.44 -34.23
CA VAL A 128 50.15 1.74 -34.13
C VAL A 128 50.91 1.82 -35.45
N LEU A 129 50.25 1.56 -36.59
CA LEU A 129 50.86 1.68 -37.92
C LEU A 129 51.35 3.09 -38.24
N LEU A 130 50.63 4.11 -37.78
CA LEU A 130 51.00 5.52 -37.99
C LEU A 130 52.20 5.93 -37.11
N LEU A 131 52.32 5.38 -35.91
CA LEU A 131 53.45 5.61 -35.00
C LEU A 131 54.72 4.85 -35.40
N LEU A 132 54.58 3.73 -36.11
CA LEU A 132 55.69 2.90 -36.59
C LEU A 132 56.30 3.38 -37.92
N LYS A 133 55.69 4.38 -38.57
CA LYS A 133 56.10 4.92 -39.86
C LYS A 133 56.75 6.29 -39.70
#